data_AF-A0A1V4D3U0-F1
#
_entry.id   AF-A0A1V4D3U0-F1
#
_cell.length_a   1.000
_cell.length_b   1.000
_cell.length_c   1.000
_cell.angle_alpha   90.00
_cell.angle_beta   90.00
_cell.angle_gamma   90.00
#
_symmetry.space_group_name_H-M   'P 1'
#
loop_
_entity.id
_entity.type
_entity.pdbx_description
1 polymer ?
#
loop_
_entity_poly.entity_id
_entity_poly.type
_entity_poly.pdbx_seq_one_letter_code
_entity_poly.pdbx_strand_id
1 'polypeptide(L)'
;MKAIQISEFGGYDKLELIEAPAPGPAPGKVLVRVRLAGVNPLDDTVRAGVLPSARQLPLVPGTGGVGEIVDNGGVEALKPGTHVVVAGRGYGMFRDGTWQEYLLAEPRDLVPLPGGPSLEDVVAFTTGGGYLTAYLSLLELASFKPGQTVLAPGIGGAVGLGTVEVANRLGASLAISTASRTDKAERARAEGHEVIDLSQESLRDGVARLTGGRGVDVVVDGVGGPFTGDALASLAVGGTLVSVGYSGGKQASVNVTDVIWRSARIRGFMFTLFAPETLVETNTKLFQYLAEGAFHPTIARTFPLKDAAEATRYLIEDRPYGRVVLDVPGA
;
A
#
# COMPACT_ATOMS: atom_id res chain seq x y z
N MET A 1 -21.56 -13.32 13.22
CA MET A 1 -20.40 -12.44 13.02
C MET A 1 -20.81 -11.21 12.24
N LYS A 2 -20.15 -10.10 12.51
CA LYS A 2 -20.30 -8.85 11.76
C LYS A 2 -19.37 -8.82 10.56
N ALA A 3 -19.86 -8.26 9.45
CA ALA A 3 -19.09 -8.04 8.24
C ALA A 3 -19.59 -6.80 7.51
N ILE A 4 -18.71 -6.18 6.72
CA ILE A 4 -19.11 -5.19 5.72
C ILE A 4 -19.34 -5.92 4.41
N GLN A 5 -20.49 -5.70 3.79
CA GLN A 5 -20.85 -6.32 2.52
C GLN A 5 -21.23 -5.25 1.50
N ILE A 6 -20.76 -5.45 0.27
CA ILE A 6 -21.26 -4.75 -0.91
C ILE A 6 -22.27 -5.68 -1.58
N SER A 7 -23.54 -5.26 -1.61
CA SER A 7 -24.61 -5.95 -2.34
C SER A 7 -24.85 -5.35 -3.73
N GLU A 8 -24.47 -4.09 -3.91
CA GLU A 8 -24.59 -3.32 -5.15
C GLU A 8 -23.40 -2.35 -5.23
N PHE A 9 -22.79 -2.19 -6.41
CA PHE A 9 -21.76 -1.15 -6.62
C PHE A 9 -22.39 0.24 -6.55
N GLY A 10 -21.67 1.24 -6.04
CA GLY A 10 -22.25 2.59 -5.95
C GLY A 10 -21.44 3.58 -5.14
N GLY A 11 -22.11 4.33 -4.25
CA GLY A 11 -21.53 5.30 -3.31
C GLY A 11 -21.00 4.66 -2.03
N TYR A 12 -20.54 5.47 -1.07
CA TYR A 12 -20.01 4.96 0.21
C TYR A 12 -21.08 4.26 1.05
N ASP A 13 -22.36 4.60 0.82
CA ASP A 13 -23.54 3.96 1.41
C ASP A 13 -23.66 2.47 1.08
N LYS A 14 -22.94 1.98 0.06
CA LYS A 14 -22.91 0.56 -0.32
C LYS A 14 -22.00 -0.32 0.54
N LEU A 15 -21.31 0.28 1.51
CA LEU A 15 -20.55 -0.45 2.52
C LEU A 15 -21.44 -0.71 3.73
N GLU A 16 -22.26 -1.76 3.65
CA GLU A 16 -23.30 -2.06 4.64
C GLU A 16 -22.79 -3.03 5.71
N LEU A 17 -23.02 -2.71 6.98
CA LEU A 17 -22.78 -3.65 8.07
C LEU A 17 -23.91 -4.68 8.12
N ILE A 18 -23.54 -5.96 8.03
CA ILE A 18 -24.44 -7.09 8.14
C ILE A 18 -24.07 -8.00 9.31
N GLU A 19 -25.03 -8.80 9.76
CA GLU A 19 -24.78 -9.97 10.60
C GLU A 19 -24.96 -11.23 9.77
N ALA A 20 -23.95 -12.10 9.78
CA ALA A 20 -23.94 -13.37 9.06
C ALA A 20 -23.42 -14.50 9.97
N PRO A 21 -23.72 -15.78 9.68
CA PRO A 21 -23.09 -16.90 10.38
C PRO A 21 -21.56 -16.82 10.25
N ALA A 22 -20.82 -17.07 11.34
CA ALA A 22 -19.38 -17.21 11.25
C ALA A 22 -19.03 -18.49 10.47
N PRO A 23 -18.01 -18.48 9.60
CA PRO A 23 -17.52 -19.71 8.99
C PRO A 23 -17.02 -20.67 10.08
N GLY A 24 -17.38 -21.94 9.96
CA GLY A 24 -16.84 -22.99 10.82
C GLY A 24 -15.43 -23.41 10.40
N PRO A 25 -14.71 -24.16 11.25
CA PRO A 25 -13.48 -24.85 10.85
C PRO A 25 -13.68 -25.70 9.59
N ALA A 26 -12.69 -25.70 8.70
CA ALA A 26 -12.74 -26.48 7.46
C ALA A 26 -11.39 -27.16 7.18
N PRO A 27 -11.37 -28.45 6.79
CA PRO A 27 -10.11 -29.14 6.48
C PRO A 27 -9.28 -28.42 5.42
N GLY A 28 -7.98 -28.23 5.71
CA GLY A 28 -7.03 -27.55 4.82
C GLY A 28 -7.20 -26.03 4.72
N LYS A 29 -8.13 -25.43 5.46
CA LYS A 29 -8.31 -23.98 5.57
C LYS A 29 -8.04 -23.52 6.99
N VAL A 30 -7.61 -22.27 7.13
CA VAL A 30 -7.31 -21.69 8.44
C VAL A 30 -8.37 -20.66 8.78
N LEU A 31 -9.03 -20.83 9.92
CA LEU A 31 -9.98 -19.87 10.43
C LEU A 31 -9.22 -18.78 11.18
N VAL A 32 -9.29 -17.56 10.66
CA VAL A 32 -8.63 -16.38 11.24
C VAL A 32 -9.69 -15.46 11.84
N ARG A 33 -9.50 -15.08 13.09
CA ARG A 33 -10.21 -13.94 13.70
C ARG A 33 -9.46 -12.67 13.32
N VAL A 34 -10.07 -11.85 12.48
CA VAL A 34 -9.47 -10.58 12.04
C VAL A 34 -9.50 -9.59 13.21
N ARG A 35 -8.41 -8.84 13.39
CA ARG A 35 -8.27 -7.84 14.46
C ARG A 35 -8.19 -6.43 13.91
N LEU A 36 -7.37 -6.22 12.88
CA LEU A 36 -7.27 -4.95 12.19
C LEU A 36 -7.27 -5.20 10.68
N ALA A 37 -7.98 -4.38 9.92
CA ALA A 37 -7.98 -4.44 8.46
C ALA A 37 -7.57 -3.11 7.84
N GLY A 38 -6.80 -3.16 6.76
CA GLY A 38 -6.40 -1.96 6.03
C GLY A 38 -7.54 -1.41 5.19
N VAL A 39 -7.61 -0.08 5.06
CA VAL A 39 -8.40 0.61 4.04
C VAL A 39 -7.44 1.22 3.02
N ASN A 40 -7.63 0.93 1.74
CA ASN A 40 -6.78 1.44 0.67
C ASN A 40 -7.57 1.81 -0.60
N PRO A 41 -6.98 2.58 -1.54
CA PRO A 41 -7.72 3.06 -2.72
C PRO A 41 -8.30 1.96 -3.63
N LEU A 42 -7.77 0.73 -3.56
CA LEU A 42 -8.33 -0.40 -4.31
C LEU A 42 -9.69 -0.83 -3.76
N ASP A 43 -9.88 -0.76 -2.43
CA ASP A 43 -11.18 -1.07 -1.81
C ASP A 43 -12.27 -0.10 -2.33
N ASP A 44 -11.94 1.19 -2.48
CA ASP A 44 -12.83 2.18 -3.08
C ASP A 44 -13.11 1.90 -4.57
N THR A 45 -12.08 1.49 -5.32
CA THR A 45 -12.21 1.14 -6.74
C THR A 45 -13.13 -0.07 -6.94
N VAL A 46 -13.08 -1.05 -6.03
CA VAL A 46 -13.98 -2.21 -6.00
C VAL A 46 -15.40 -1.77 -5.65
N ARG A 47 -15.56 -1.01 -4.56
CA ARG A 47 -16.85 -0.46 -4.11
C ARG A 47 -17.58 0.33 -5.21
N ALA A 48 -16.84 1.12 -5.97
CA ALA A 48 -17.38 1.91 -7.09
C ALA A 48 -17.69 1.08 -8.35
N GLY A 49 -17.37 -0.23 -8.38
CA GLY A 49 -17.58 -1.09 -9.56
C GLY A 49 -16.65 -0.78 -10.73
N VAL A 50 -15.53 -0.10 -10.47
CA VAL A 50 -14.58 0.34 -11.52
C VAL A 50 -13.52 -0.71 -11.81
N LEU A 51 -13.23 -1.61 -10.85
CA LEU A 51 -12.24 -2.67 -11.03
C LEU A 51 -12.80 -3.80 -11.93
N PRO A 52 -12.26 -4.04 -13.13
CA PRO A 52 -12.85 -5.00 -14.07
C PRO A 52 -12.90 -6.45 -13.57
N SER A 53 -12.01 -6.83 -12.66
CA SER A 53 -11.92 -8.19 -12.08
C SER A 53 -12.87 -8.42 -10.90
N ALA A 54 -13.39 -7.36 -10.27
CA ALA A 54 -14.33 -7.48 -9.15
C ALA A 54 -15.77 -7.46 -9.67
N ARG A 55 -16.29 -8.62 -10.09
CA ARG A 55 -17.63 -8.73 -10.71
C ARG A 55 -18.62 -9.62 -9.96
N GLN A 56 -18.23 -10.19 -8.83
CA GLN A 56 -19.12 -11.06 -8.06
C GLN A 56 -19.62 -10.29 -6.83
N LEU A 57 -20.93 -10.13 -6.75
CA LEU A 57 -21.64 -9.60 -5.58
C LEU A 57 -22.63 -10.69 -5.09
N PRO A 58 -22.93 -10.76 -3.78
CA PRO A 58 -22.36 -9.92 -2.73
C PRO A 58 -20.87 -10.19 -2.47
N LEU A 59 -20.16 -9.20 -1.94
CA LEU A 59 -18.72 -9.27 -1.66
C LEU A 59 -18.38 -8.60 -0.33
N VAL A 60 -17.56 -9.26 0.49
CA VAL A 60 -16.89 -8.63 1.63
C VAL A 60 -15.60 -7.95 1.17
N PRO A 61 -15.41 -6.62 1.37
CA PRO A 61 -14.20 -5.92 0.96
C PRO A 61 -12.99 -6.18 1.89
N GLY A 62 -11.88 -5.49 1.61
CA GLY A 62 -10.67 -5.51 2.44
C GLY A 62 -9.60 -6.44 1.89
N THR A 63 -8.62 -5.86 1.20
CA THR A 63 -7.56 -6.64 0.53
C THR A 63 -6.53 -7.26 1.48
N GLY A 64 -6.51 -6.86 2.75
CA GLY A 64 -5.58 -7.40 3.73
C GLY A 64 -5.81 -6.86 5.13
N GLY A 65 -5.27 -7.59 6.10
CA GLY A 65 -5.41 -7.28 7.52
C GLY A 65 -4.54 -8.19 8.37
N VAL A 66 -4.58 -7.98 9.67
CA VAL A 66 -3.93 -8.81 10.67
C VAL A 66 -4.97 -9.47 11.55
N GLY A 67 -4.70 -10.71 11.93
CA GLY A 67 -5.61 -11.50 12.75
C GLY A 67 -4.87 -12.55 13.56
N GLU A 68 -5.65 -13.39 14.21
CA GLU A 68 -5.18 -14.50 15.02
C GLU A 68 -5.81 -15.80 14.51
N ILE A 69 -5.03 -16.86 14.38
CA ILE A 69 -5.53 -18.17 14.01
C ILE A 69 -6.37 -18.73 15.15
N VAL A 70 -7.63 -19.07 14.87
CA VAL A 70 -8.54 -19.72 15.83
C VAL A 70 -8.56 -21.23 15.62
N ASP A 71 -8.54 -21.66 14.36
CA ASP A 71 -8.48 -23.07 13.98
C ASP A 71 -7.58 -23.20 12.73
N ASN A 72 -6.75 -24.23 12.69
CA ASN A 72 -5.78 -24.42 11.62
C ASN A 72 -6.20 -25.42 10.54
N GLY A 73 -7.38 -26.02 10.65
CA GLY A 73 -7.89 -26.99 9.69
C GLY A 73 -6.97 -28.18 9.44
N GLY A 74 -6.14 -28.56 10.42
CA GLY A 74 -5.15 -29.63 10.30
C GLY A 74 -3.81 -29.21 9.67
N VAL A 75 -3.56 -27.91 9.47
CA VAL A 75 -2.29 -27.40 8.93
C VAL A 75 -1.30 -27.15 10.06
N GLU A 76 -0.47 -28.15 10.37
CA GLU A 76 0.41 -28.16 11.57
C GLU A 76 1.39 -26.99 11.67
N ALA A 77 1.83 -26.45 10.52
CA ALA A 77 2.74 -25.30 10.47
C ALA A 77 2.11 -24.00 11.01
N LEU A 78 0.77 -23.94 11.06
CA LEU A 78 0.00 -22.79 11.50
C LEU A 78 -0.74 -23.15 12.79
N LYS A 79 -0.30 -22.61 13.92
CA LYS A 79 -0.87 -22.96 15.23
C LYS A 79 -1.95 -21.97 15.65
N PRO A 80 -3.07 -22.42 16.24
CA PRO A 80 -4.00 -21.53 16.93
C PRO A 80 -3.30 -20.60 17.92
N GLY A 81 -3.78 -19.36 18.04
CA GLY A 81 -3.15 -18.29 18.81
C GLY A 81 -2.02 -17.54 18.09
N THR A 82 -1.56 -18.04 16.94
CA THR A 82 -0.54 -17.34 16.13
C THR A 82 -1.16 -16.12 15.45
N HIS A 83 -0.53 -14.95 15.60
CA HIS A 83 -0.88 -13.78 14.81
C HIS A 83 -0.36 -13.90 13.38
N VAL A 84 -1.20 -13.51 12.42
CA VAL A 84 -0.93 -13.63 10.99
C VAL A 84 -1.34 -12.37 10.25
N VAL A 85 -0.61 -12.06 9.18
CA VAL A 85 -1.10 -11.17 8.12
C VAL A 85 -1.87 -12.02 7.10
N VAL A 86 -3.01 -11.51 6.67
CA VAL A 86 -3.77 -12.01 5.52
C VAL A 86 -3.34 -11.20 4.29
N ALA A 87 -2.57 -11.80 3.39
CA ALA A 87 -1.99 -11.15 2.21
C ALA A 87 -2.11 -11.99 0.92
N GLY A 88 -3.21 -12.71 0.78
CA GLY A 88 -3.52 -13.53 -0.40
C GLY A 88 -4.04 -12.73 -1.60
N ARG A 89 -3.89 -13.31 -2.80
CA ARG A 89 -4.44 -12.71 -4.02
C ARG A 89 -5.98 -12.78 -4.01
N GLY A 90 -6.61 -11.68 -4.40
CA GLY A 90 -8.05 -11.65 -4.69
C GLY A 90 -8.97 -11.27 -3.53
N TYR A 91 -8.46 -11.19 -2.30
CA TYR A 91 -9.23 -10.73 -1.15
C TYR A 91 -9.83 -9.35 -1.40
N GLY A 92 -11.12 -9.19 -1.08
CA GLY A 92 -11.85 -7.95 -1.28
C GLY A 92 -12.06 -7.57 -2.74
N MET A 93 -11.80 -8.48 -3.69
CA MET A 93 -11.96 -8.23 -5.14
C MET A 93 -12.83 -9.27 -5.81
N PHE A 94 -12.37 -10.53 -5.84
CA PHE A 94 -13.09 -11.66 -6.47
C PHE A 94 -13.32 -12.81 -5.49
N ARG A 95 -13.01 -12.59 -4.21
CA ARG A 95 -13.40 -13.39 -3.06
C ARG A 95 -13.47 -12.50 -1.82
N ASP A 96 -14.23 -12.93 -0.82
CA ASP A 96 -14.46 -12.20 0.42
C ASP A 96 -13.16 -11.87 1.16
N GLY A 97 -13.01 -10.60 1.54
CA GLY A 97 -11.83 -10.00 2.13
C GLY A 97 -11.84 -9.95 3.67
N THR A 98 -11.19 -8.93 4.22
CA THR A 98 -10.87 -8.85 5.65
C THR A 98 -11.78 -7.93 6.47
N TRP A 99 -12.76 -7.27 5.85
CA TRP A 99 -13.72 -6.42 6.58
C TRP A 99 -14.84 -7.26 7.22
N GLN A 100 -14.46 -8.27 8.00
CA GLN A 100 -15.32 -9.21 8.71
C GLN A 100 -14.60 -9.81 9.92
N GLU A 101 -15.33 -10.19 10.96
CA GLU A 101 -14.73 -10.69 12.21
C GLU A 101 -13.97 -12.01 12.03
N TYR A 102 -14.44 -12.89 11.15
CA TYR A 102 -13.80 -14.18 10.87
C TYR A 102 -13.66 -14.41 9.37
N LEU A 103 -12.48 -14.87 8.96
CA LEU A 103 -12.16 -15.19 7.57
C LEU A 103 -11.60 -16.61 7.48
N LEU A 104 -12.12 -17.38 6.54
CA LEU A 104 -11.55 -18.67 6.18
C LEU A 104 -10.49 -18.46 5.09
N ALA A 105 -9.22 -18.64 5.45
CA ALA A 105 -8.07 -18.35 4.59
C ALA A 105 -7.37 -19.61 4.07
N GLU A 106 -6.73 -19.49 2.91
CA GLU A 106 -5.77 -20.51 2.48
C GLU A 106 -4.49 -20.38 3.32
N PRO A 107 -3.85 -21.50 3.70
CA PRO A 107 -2.58 -21.45 4.42
C PRO A 107 -1.50 -20.60 3.74
N ARG A 108 -1.42 -20.67 2.40
CA ARG A 108 -0.45 -19.91 1.59
C ARG A 108 -0.68 -18.39 1.59
N ASP A 109 -1.88 -17.96 2.00
CA ASP A 109 -2.26 -16.55 2.04
C ASP A 109 -1.98 -15.91 3.41
N LEU A 110 -1.48 -16.72 4.35
CA LEU A 110 -1.17 -16.30 5.71
C LEU A 110 0.34 -16.19 5.90
N VAL A 111 0.77 -15.04 6.41
CA VAL A 111 2.16 -14.82 6.82
C VAL A 111 2.18 -14.76 8.35
N PRO A 112 2.73 -15.79 9.03
CA PRO A 112 2.91 -15.77 10.47
C PRO A 112 3.78 -14.58 10.89
N LEU A 113 3.35 -13.89 11.94
CA LEU A 113 4.10 -12.78 12.49
C LEU A 113 5.16 -13.31 13.46
N PRO A 114 6.47 -13.13 13.18
CA PRO A 114 7.48 -13.34 14.20
C PRO A 114 7.24 -12.30 15.29
N GLY A 115 7.27 -12.70 16.56
CA GLY A 115 7.11 -11.74 17.66
C GLY A 115 8.05 -10.54 17.52
N GLY A 116 7.60 -9.36 17.94
CA GLY A 116 8.36 -8.12 17.83
C GLY A 116 7.44 -6.94 17.54
N PRO A 117 7.10 -6.65 16.26
CA PRO A 117 6.21 -5.55 15.90
C PRO A 117 4.80 -5.68 16.49
N SER A 118 4.17 -4.54 16.79
CA SER A 118 2.76 -4.51 17.19
C SER A 118 1.84 -4.84 16.01
N LEU A 119 0.58 -5.22 16.28
CA LEU A 119 -0.39 -5.47 15.20
C LEU A 119 -0.68 -4.19 14.41
N GLU A 120 -0.65 -3.05 15.08
CA GLU A 120 -0.78 -1.72 14.53
C GLU A 120 0.35 -1.41 13.53
N ASP A 121 1.61 -1.66 13.92
CA ASP A 121 2.75 -1.45 13.03
C ASP A 121 2.65 -2.36 11.80
N VAL A 122 2.28 -3.61 12.00
CA VAL A 122 2.15 -4.59 10.92
C VAL A 122 1.01 -4.24 9.96
N VAL A 123 -0.17 -3.88 10.46
CA VAL A 123 -1.27 -3.48 9.57
C VAL A 123 -0.93 -2.19 8.84
N ALA A 124 -0.25 -1.24 9.49
CA ALA A 124 0.20 -0.01 8.86
C ALA A 124 1.25 -0.26 7.77
N PHE A 125 2.17 -1.20 8.02
CA PHE A 125 3.20 -1.64 7.08
C PHE A 125 2.59 -2.34 5.85
N THR A 126 1.61 -3.21 6.05
CA THR A 126 1.03 -4.03 4.97
C THR A 126 -0.08 -3.32 4.18
N THR A 127 -0.80 -2.38 4.79
CA THR A 127 -1.94 -1.69 4.15
C THR A 127 -1.52 -0.94 2.89
N GLY A 128 -2.14 -1.28 1.77
CA GLY A 128 -1.85 -0.70 0.45
C GLY A 128 -0.55 -1.19 -0.20
N GLY A 129 0.15 -2.16 0.39
CA GLY A 129 1.30 -2.83 -0.22
C GLY A 129 2.52 -1.94 -0.49
N GLY A 130 2.60 -0.77 0.15
CA GLY A 130 3.56 0.28 -0.19
C GLY A 130 5.03 -0.15 -0.16
N TYR A 131 5.45 -0.85 0.89
CA TYR A 131 6.83 -1.31 1.07
C TYR A 131 7.21 -2.42 0.08
N LEU A 132 6.31 -3.37 -0.16
CA LEU A 132 6.53 -4.44 -1.15
C LEU A 132 6.64 -3.85 -2.56
N THR A 133 5.72 -2.96 -2.91
CA THR A 133 5.76 -2.23 -4.18
C THR A 133 7.04 -1.41 -4.33
N ALA A 134 7.45 -0.69 -3.29
CA ALA A 134 8.69 0.08 -3.28
C ALA A 134 9.92 -0.78 -3.55
N TYR A 135 10.09 -1.86 -2.80
CA TYR A 135 11.25 -2.73 -2.90
C TYR A 135 11.37 -3.35 -4.30
N LEU A 136 10.27 -3.92 -4.82
CA LEU A 136 10.22 -4.50 -6.16
C LEU A 136 10.43 -3.42 -7.24
N SER A 137 9.86 -2.23 -7.08
CA SER A 137 10.04 -1.13 -8.05
C SER A 137 11.51 -0.70 -8.12
N LEU A 138 12.16 -0.54 -6.96
CA LEU A 138 13.55 -0.12 -6.88
C LEU A 138 14.51 -1.19 -7.42
N LEU A 139 14.43 -2.42 -6.93
CA LEU A 139 15.43 -3.43 -7.26
C LEU A 139 15.13 -4.20 -8.55
N GLU A 140 13.88 -4.61 -8.78
CA GLU A 140 13.53 -5.46 -9.93
C GLU A 140 13.24 -4.66 -11.20
N LEU A 141 12.66 -3.46 -11.09
CA LEU A 141 12.22 -2.69 -12.26
C LEU A 141 13.16 -1.53 -12.61
N ALA A 142 13.71 -0.84 -11.61
CA ALA A 142 14.60 0.30 -11.79
C ALA A 142 16.09 -0.04 -11.64
N SER A 143 16.44 -1.23 -11.15
CA SER A 143 17.83 -1.65 -10.90
C SER A 143 18.62 -0.64 -10.05
N PHE A 144 17.96 -0.09 -9.03
CA PHE A 144 18.50 0.89 -8.10
C PHE A 144 19.80 0.40 -7.44
N LYS A 145 20.73 1.33 -7.24
CA LYS A 145 22.03 1.11 -6.58
C LYS A 145 22.19 2.09 -5.40
N PRO A 146 22.87 1.67 -4.31
CA PRO A 146 23.24 2.59 -3.24
C PRO A 146 23.95 3.84 -3.78
N GLY A 147 23.67 4.99 -3.18
CA GLY A 147 24.15 6.30 -3.61
C GLY A 147 23.28 7.00 -4.66
N GLN A 148 22.29 6.33 -5.24
CA GLN A 148 21.34 6.96 -6.16
C GLN A 148 20.25 7.75 -5.42
N THR A 149 19.60 8.67 -6.15
CA THR A 149 18.53 9.54 -5.67
C THR A 149 17.17 9.00 -6.11
N VAL A 150 16.19 9.00 -5.20
CA VAL A 150 14.83 8.50 -5.45
C VAL A 150 13.79 9.59 -5.21
N LEU A 151 12.76 9.66 -6.06
CA LEU A 151 11.54 10.44 -5.83
C LEU A 151 10.34 9.50 -5.73
N ALA A 152 9.56 9.63 -4.66
CA ALA A 152 8.34 8.88 -4.44
C ALA A 152 7.21 9.80 -3.98
N PRO A 153 6.35 10.28 -4.89
CA PRO A 153 5.34 11.29 -4.57
C PRO A 153 4.31 10.80 -3.54
N GLY A 154 3.77 11.73 -2.75
CA GLY A 154 2.67 11.47 -1.81
C GLY A 154 3.11 10.80 -0.51
N ILE A 155 3.84 11.53 0.35
CA ILE A 155 4.43 11.01 1.59
C ILE A 155 3.41 10.40 2.56
N GLY A 156 2.16 10.91 2.59
CA GLY A 156 1.11 10.34 3.43
C GLY A 156 0.60 8.95 2.96
N GLY A 157 0.84 8.60 1.70
CA GLY A 157 0.34 7.38 1.07
C GLY A 157 1.21 6.14 1.28
N ALA A 158 0.69 4.98 0.88
CA ALA A 158 1.37 3.67 0.93
C ALA A 158 2.71 3.70 0.20
N VAL A 159 2.66 4.04 -1.08
CA VAL A 159 3.80 3.97 -1.99
C VAL A 159 4.82 5.07 -1.69
N GLY A 160 4.38 6.30 -1.39
CA GLY A 160 5.28 7.42 -1.09
C GLY A 160 6.15 7.16 0.13
N LEU A 161 5.53 6.92 1.29
CA LEU A 161 6.26 6.59 2.53
C LEU A 161 7.10 5.33 2.39
N GLY A 162 6.49 4.24 1.91
CA GLY A 162 7.18 2.95 1.77
C GLY A 162 8.41 3.05 0.87
N THR A 163 8.35 3.84 -0.20
CA THR A 163 9.52 4.03 -1.08
C THR A 163 10.61 4.87 -0.45
N VAL A 164 10.28 5.95 0.27
CA VAL A 164 11.30 6.75 0.97
C VAL A 164 12.05 5.90 1.99
N GLU A 165 11.31 5.16 2.83
CA GLU A 165 11.93 4.34 3.87
C GLU A 165 12.75 3.17 3.29
N VAL A 166 12.21 2.48 2.26
CA VAL A 166 12.95 1.40 1.59
C VAL A 166 14.19 1.94 0.87
N ALA A 167 14.10 3.07 0.17
CA ALA A 167 15.24 3.70 -0.51
C ALA A 167 16.35 4.08 0.48
N ASN A 168 15.98 4.70 1.62
CA ASN A 168 16.93 5.03 2.69
C ASN A 168 17.58 3.76 3.26
N ARG A 169 16.80 2.70 3.53
CA ARG A 169 17.32 1.41 4.03
C ARG A 169 18.26 0.74 3.03
N LEU A 170 18.05 0.94 1.73
CA LEU A 170 18.90 0.44 0.64
C LEU A 170 20.10 1.36 0.33
N GLY A 171 20.28 2.46 1.07
CA GLY A 171 21.43 3.35 0.94
C GLY A 171 21.29 4.40 -0.16
N ALA A 172 20.09 4.91 -0.43
CA ALA A 172 19.92 6.10 -1.25
C ALA A 172 20.74 7.27 -0.69
N SER A 173 21.34 8.06 -1.59
CA SER A 173 21.99 9.32 -1.18
C SER A 173 20.97 10.38 -0.78
N LEU A 174 19.78 10.29 -1.37
CA LEU A 174 18.66 11.19 -1.12
C LEU A 174 17.35 10.50 -1.57
N ALA A 175 16.38 10.42 -0.67
CA ALA A 175 15.02 9.96 -0.98
C ALA A 175 14.03 11.10 -0.72
N ILE A 176 13.35 11.54 -1.77
CA ILE A 176 12.45 12.70 -1.78
C ILE A 176 11.02 12.22 -1.89
N SER A 177 10.10 12.82 -1.14
CA SER A 177 8.67 12.68 -1.38
C SER A 177 8.00 14.03 -1.57
N THR A 178 6.67 14.03 -1.72
CA THR A 178 5.88 15.23 -1.88
C THR A 178 4.68 15.23 -0.94
N ALA A 179 4.27 16.42 -0.52
CA ALA A 179 3.03 16.65 0.21
C ALA A 179 2.21 17.71 -0.54
N SER A 180 0.89 17.52 -0.59
CA SER A 180 -0.02 18.47 -1.24
C SER A 180 -0.46 19.63 -0.34
N ARG A 181 -0.02 19.64 0.92
CA ARG A 181 -0.36 20.65 1.92
C ARG A 181 0.83 20.83 2.87
N THR A 182 1.01 22.06 3.37
CA THR A 182 2.09 22.42 4.28
C THR A 182 2.06 21.65 5.59
N ASP A 183 0.89 21.43 6.19
CA ASP A 183 0.75 20.65 7.44
C ASP A 183 1.32 19.23 7.32
N LYS A 184 1.09 18.57 6.17
CA LYS A 184 1.64 17.25 5.88
C LYS A 184 3.15 17.29 5.61
N ALA A 185 3.63 18.35 4.94
CA ALA A 185 5.05 18.53 4.68
C ALA A 185 5.84 18.77 5.98
N GLU A 186 5.34 19.61 6.87
CA GLU A 186 5.93 19.90 8.17
C GLU A 186 5.99 18.66 9.06
N ARG A 187 4.88 17.91 9.14
CA ARG A 187 4.85 16.63 9.86
C ARG A 187 5.90 15.66 9.32
N ALA A 188 5.98 15.47 8.00
CA ALA A 188 6.95 14.58 7.40
C ALA A 188 8.40 14.98 7.71
N ARG A 189 8.71 16.28 7.68
CA ARG A 189 10.04 16.79 8.04
C ARG A 189 10.37 16.57 9.51
N ALA A 190 9.38 16.72 10.40
CA ALA A 190 9.55 16.42 11.82
C ALA A 190 9.85 14.93 12.07
N GLU A 191 9.35 14.04 11.21
CA GLU A 191 9.65 12.61 11.19
C GLU A 191 10.96 12.27 10.45
N GLY A 192 11.68 13.27 9.93
CA GLY A 192 13.00 13.12 9.29
C GLY A 192 12.96 12.84 7.79
N HIS A 193 11.82 13.00 7.13
CA HIS A 193 11.69 12.81 5.69
C HIS A 193 11.99 14.09 4.90
N GLU A 194 12.68 13.95 3.77
CA GLU A 194 12.84 15.03 2.80
C GLU A 194 11.59 15.12 1.90
N VAL A 195 10.93 16.28 1.91
CA VAL A 195 9.61 16.46 1.29
C VAL A 195 9.51 17.82 0.60
N ILE A 196 9.04 17.78 -0.65
CA ILE A 196 8.63 18.96 -1.41
C ILE A 196 7.17 19.30 -1.06
N ASP A 197 6.94 20.53 -0.62
CA ASP A 197 5.59 21.05 -0.37
C ASP A 197 5.02 21.63 -1.67
N LEU A 198 4.14 20.85 -2.31
CA LEU A 198 3.53 21.21 -3.60
C LEU A 198 2.54 22.37 -3.50
N SER A 199 2.20 22.84 -2.30
CA SER A 199 1.42 24.06 -2.12
C SER A 199 2.28 25.33 -2.19
N GLN A 200 3.60 25.20 -2.09
CA GLN A 200 4.55 26.32 -2.04
C GLN A 200 5.47 26.38 -3.27
N GLU A 201 5.81 25.23 -3.86
CA GLU A 201 6.68 25.15 -5.03
C GLU A 201 6.23 24.05 -6.00
N SER A 202 6.67 24.14 -7.26
CA SER A 202 6.43 23.06 -8.23
C SER A 202 7.31 21.85 -7.92
N LEU A 203 6.90 20.65 -8.38
CA LEU A 203 7.72 19.45 -8.25
C LEU A 203 9.11 19.65 -8.88
N ARG A 204 9.15 20.25 -10.07
CA ARG A 204 10.40 20.43 -10.83
C ARG A 204 11.37 21.35 -10.08
N ASP A 205 10.87 22.46 -9.54
CA ASP A 205 11.69 23.41 -8.79
C ASP A 205 12.22 22.78 -7.50
N GLY A 206 11.37 22.06 -6.76
CA GLY A 206 11.76 21.36 -5.55
C GLY A 206 12.81 20.27 -5.81
N VAL A 207 12.63 19.47 -6.86
CA VAL A 207 13.64 18.47 -7.25
C VAL A 207 14.94 19.14 -7.68
N ALA A 208 14.88 20.20 -8.50
CA ALA A 208 16.08 20.91 -8.94
C ALA A 208 16.85 21.50 -7.75
N ARG A 209 16.14 22.11 -6.79
CA ARG A 209 16.70 22.65 -5.54
C ARG A 209 17.41 21.58 -4.73
N LEU A 210 16.77 20.43 -4.52
CA LEU A 210 17.30 19.35 -3.69
C LEU A 210 18.42 18.54 -4.37
N THR A 211 18.47 18.54 -5.69
CA THR A 211 19.45 17.74 -6.47
C THR A 211 20.52 18.57 -7.16
N GLY A 212 20.55 19.90 -6.95
CA GLY A 212 21.45 20.81 -7.65
C GLY A 212 21.23 20.83 -9.17
N GLY A 213 19.97 20.66 -9.60
CA GLY A 213 19.57 20.63 -11.01
C GLY A 213 19.81 19.32 -11.75
N ARG A 214 20.42 18.31 -11.10
CA ARG A 214 20.72 17.01 -11.72
C ARG A 214 19.45 16.20 -12.01
N GLY A 215 18.44 16.30 -11.15
CA GLY A 215 17.29 15.39 -11.14
C GLY A 215 17.55 14.10 -10.35
N VAL A 216 16.57 13.20 -10.37
CA VAL A 216 16.57 11.94 -9.61
C VAL A 216 16.83 10.72 -10.49
N ASP A 217 17.49 9.68 -9.97
CA ASP A 217 17.78 8.47 -10.74
C ASP A 217 16.54 7.60 -10.94
N VAL A 218 15.70 7.52 -9.90
CA VAL A 218 14.51 6.67 -9.91
C VAL A 218 13.29 7.45 -9.42
N VAL A 219 12.17 7.29 -10.12
CA VAL A 219 10.85 7.72 -9.66
C VAL A 219 9.99 6.49 -9.43
N VAL A 220 9.33 6.40 -8.28
CA VAL A 220 8.24 5.43 -8.03
C VAL A 220 6.93 6.20 -7.94
N ASP A 221 6.17 6.22 -9.02
CA ASP A 221 4.98 7.05 -9.18
C ASP A 221 3.71 6.29 -8.76
N GLY A 222 3.30 6.48 -7.50
CA GLY A 222 2.03 6.01 -6.95
C GLY A 222 0.83 6.93 -7.22
N VAL A 223 1.05 8.10 -7.83
CA VAL A 223 0.02 9.13 -8.02
C VAL A 223 -0.58 9.04 -9.41
N GLY A 224 0.24 8.98 -10.46
CA GLY A 224 -0.25 8.94 -11.83
C GLY A 224 -0.82 10.28 -12.32
N GLY A 225 -1.64 10.25 -13.36
CA GLY A 225 -2.29 11.44 -13.90
C GLY A 225 -1.31 12.46 -14.51
N PRO A 226 -1.67 13.76 -14.53
CA PRO A 226 -0.76 14.82 -15.00
C PRO A 226 0.58 14.86 -14.25
N PHE A 227 0.60 14.40 -12.99
CA PHE A 227 1.79 14.37 -12.15
C PHE A 227 2.94 13.54 -12.76
N THR A 228 2.61 12.47 -13.48
CA THR A 228 3.60 11.60 -14.14
C THR A 228 4.50 12.37 -15.10
N GLY A 229 3.97 13.36 -15.82
CA GLY A 229 4.75 14.16 -16.77
C GLY A 229 5.83 15.00 -16.08
N ASP A 230 5.50 15.63 -14.95
CA ASP A 230 6.47 16.41 -14.17
C ASP A 230 7.49 15.53 -13.46
N ALA A 231 7.07 14.36 -12.96
CA ALA A 231 7.98 13.41 -12.36
C ALA A 231 8.98 12.85 -13.38
N LEU A 232 8.52 12.55 -14.59
CA LEU A 232 9.37 12.10 -15.70
C LEU A 232 10.42 13.15 -16.08
N ALA A 233 10.01 14.42 -16.17
CA ALA A 233 10.92 15.51 -16.51
C ALA A 233 11.95 15.84 -15.40
N SER A 234 11.66 15.37 -14.18
CA SER A 234 12.54 15.52 -13.01
C SER A 234 13.61 14.43 -12.93
N LEU A 235 13.65 13.48 -13.87
CA LEU A 235 14.67 12.44 -13.94
C LEU A 235 16.05 13.00 -14.31
N ALA A 236 17.09 12.39 -13.76
CA ALA A 236 18.45 12.50 -14.25
C ALA A 236 18.63 11.76 -15.59
N VAL A 237 19.75 12.02 -16.28
CA VAL A 237 20.12 11.26 -17.48
C VAL A 237 20.26 9.77 -17.13
N GLY A 238 19.59 8.91 -17.90
CA GLY A 238 19.52 7.47 -17.72
C GLY A 238 18.51 7.01 -16.66
N GLY A 239 17.75 7.94 -16.06
CA GLY A 239 16.81 7.65 -14.99
C GLY A 239 15.60 6.81 -15.41
N THR A 240 14.95 6.20 -14.41
CA THR A 240 13.79 5.31 -14.62
C THR A 240 12.60 5.76 -13.79
N LEU A 241 11.45 5.94 -14.44
CA LEU A 241 10.15 6.06 -13.77
C LEU A 241 9.44 4.71 -13.77
N VAL A 242 9.02 4.26 -12.58
CA VAL A 242 8.15 3.11 -12.38
C VAL A 242 6.75 3.61 -12.05
N SER A 243 5.79 3.41 -12.96
CA SER A 243 4.39 3.77 -12.79
C SER A 243 3.67 2.68 -12.01
N VAL A 244 3.10 3.04 -10.86
CA VAL A 244 2.52 2.14 -9.87
C VAL A 244 1.03 2.39 -9.67
N GLY A 245 0.67 3.65 -9.42
CA GLY A 245 -0.68 4.04 -8.99
C GLY A 245 -1.27 5.14 -9.86
N TYR A 246 -2.57 5.37 -9.70
CA TYR A 246 -3.36 6.28 -10.52
C TYR A 246 -4.35 7.10 -9.68
N SER A 247 -4.04 7.35 -8.40
CA SER A 247 -4.89 8.13 -7.49
C SER A 247 -5.11 9.58 -7.94
N GLY A 248 -4.18 10.15 -8.70
CA GLY A 248 -4.26 11.45 -9.36
C GLY A 248 -4.82 11.42 -10.78
N GLY A 249 -5.11 10.23 -11.34
CA GLY A 249 -5.71 10.07 -12.67
C GLY A 249 -5.09 8.92 -13.49
N LYS A 250 -5.83 8.46 -14.50
CA LYS A 250 -5.44 7.34 -15.39
C LYS A 250 -4.73 7.78 -16.69
N GLN A 251 -4.71 9.07 -16.98
CA GLN A 251 -4.14 9.62 -18.21
C GLN A 251 -3.06 10.65 -17.84
N ALA A 252 -1.91 10.56 -18.52
CA ALA A 252 -0.79 11.46 -18.35
C ALA A 252 -0.37 12.04 -19.71
N SER A 253 0.12 13.27 -19.72
CA SER A 253 0.80 13.87 -20.87
C SER A 253 2.29 13.91 -20.59
N VAL A 254 3.09 13.45 -21.55
CA VAL A 254 4.55 13.42 -21.44
C VAL A 254 5.16 14.25 -22.57
N ASN A 255 6.20 15.01 -22.25
CA ASN A 255 7.02 15.62 -23.28
C ASN A 255 8.04 14.60 -23.77
N VAL A 256 7.96 14.21 -25.04
CA VAL A 256 8.83 13.20 -25.63
C VAL A 256 10.32 13.58 -25.58
N THR A 257 10.65 14.87 -25.52
CA THR A 257 12.05 15.30 -25.39
C THR A 257 12.65 14.95 -24.02
N ASP A 258 11.83 14.89 -22.97
CA ASP A 258 12.28 14.46 -21.64
C ASP A 258 12.69 12.98 -21.65
N VAL A 259 12.07 12.17 -22.51
CA VAL A 259 12.48 10.77 -22.73
C VAL A 259 13.73 10.70 -23.58
N ILE A 260 13.75 11.39 -24.73
CA ILE A 260 14.82 11.30 -25.72
C ILE A 260 16.14 11.84 -25.17
N TRP A 261 16.15 13.08 -24.66
CA TRP A 261 17.40 13.75 -24.28
C TRP A 261 17.99 13.24 -22.97
N ARG A 262 17.16 12.70 -22.08
CA ARG A 262 17.63 12.07 -20.84
C ARG A 262 17.86 10.57 -20.99
N SER A 263 17.54 9.97 -22.15
CA SER A 263 17.53 8.49 -22.29
C SER A 263 16.72 7.83 -21.16
N ALA A 264 15.58 8.43 -20.81
CA ALA A 264 14.77 7.99 -19.68
C ALA A 264 14.03 6.68 -20.01
N ARG A 265 13.70 5.92 -18.96
CA ARG A 265 12.90 4.70 -19.06
C ARG A 265 11.58 4.85 -18.31
N ILE A 266 10.51 4.29 -18.85
CA ILE A 266 9.21 4.20 -18.20
C ILE A 266 8.85 2.71 -18.08
N ARG A 267 8.56 2.24 -16.87
CA ARG A 267 8.19 0.86 -16.55
C ARG A 267 6.84 0.84 -15.85
N GLY A 268 5.99 -0.13 -16.18
CA GLY A 268 4.75 -0.38 -15.43
C GLY A 268 4.98 -1.38 -14.31
N PHE A 269 4.31 -1.20 -13.18
CA PHE A 269 4.29 -2.14 -12.07
C PHE A 269 3.01 -2.99 -12.10
N MET A 270 3.15 -4.31 -11.94
CA MET A 270 2.04 -5.22 -11.75
C MET A 270 2.49 -6.45 -10.96
N PHE A 271 1.90 -6.70 -9.79
CA PHE A 271 2.28 -7.81 -8.91
C PHE A 271 2.24 -9.18 -9.59
N THR A 272 1.33 -9.37 -10.55
CA THR A 272 1.15 -10.65 -11.23
C THR A 272 2.31 -11.03 -12.15
N LEU A 273 3.19 -10.09 -12.49
CA LEU A 273 4.33 -10.31 -13.37
C LEU A 273 5.60 -10.75 -12.62
N PHE A 274 5.60 -10.74 -11.29
CA PHE A 274 6.70 -11.26 -10.48
C PHE A 274 6.50 -12.74 -10.16
N ALA A 275 7.60 -13.48 -10.10
CA ALA A 275 7.59 -14.87 -9.66
C ALA A 275 7.10 -14.95 -8.19
N PRO A 276 6.29 -15.95 -7.83
CA PRO A 276 5.83 -16.14 -6.46
C PRO A 276 6.96 -16.17 -5.43
N GLU A 277 8.09 -16.79 -5.78
CA GLU A 277 9.27 -16.92 -4.93
C GLU A 277 9.87 -15.55 -4.61
N THR A 278 9.98 -14.67 -5.61
CA THR A 278 10.45 -13.28 -5.43
C THR A 278 9.56 -12.50 -4.46
N LEU A 279 8.24 -12.70 -4.51
CA LEU A 279 7.31 -12.03 -3.59
C LEU A 279 7.49 -12.53 -2.15
N VAL A 280 7.69 -13.84 -1.96
CA VAL A 280 7.92 -14.45 -0.64
C VAL A 280 9.24 -13.99 -0.05
N GLU A 281 10.32 -14.06 -0.82
CA GLU A 281 11.66 -13.61 -0.40
C GLU A 281 11.67 -12.13 -0.04
N THR A 282 11.04 -11.29 -0.87
CA THR A 282 10.95 -9.85 -0.62
C THR A 282 10.16 -9.55 0.65
N ASN A 283 8.99 -10.17 0.83
CA ASN A 283 8.20 -9.97 2.05
C ASN A 283 8.98 -10.40 3.29
N THR A 284 9.64 -11.56 3.25
CA THR A 284 10.47 -12.05 4.36
C THR A 284 11.50 -11.01 4.79
N LYS A 285 12.21 -10.44 3.81
CA LYS A 285 13.22 -9.40 4.06
C LYS A 285 12.63 -8.10 4.60
N LEU A 286 11.48 -7.67 4.08
CA LEU A 286 10.83 -6.45 4.56
C LEU A 286 10.27 -6.61 5.98
N PHE A 287 9.72 -7.77 6.33
CA PHE A 287 9.31 -8.07 7.71
C PHE A 287 10.50 -8.10 8.66
N GLN A 288 11.67 -8.60 8.22
CA GLN A 288 12.90 -8.49 9.00
C GLN A 288 13.26 -7.02 9.25
N TYR A 289 13.22 -6.16 8.24
CA TYR A 289 13.48 -4.73 8.41
C TYR A 289 12.48 -4.03 9.34
N LEU A 290 11.21 -4.40 9.26
CA LEU A 290 10.20 -3.92 10.21
C LEU A 290 10.55 -4.33 11.65
N ALA A 291 10.92 -5.60 11.86
CA ALA A 291 11.31 -6.11 13.18
C ALA A 291 12.60 -5.48 13.72
N GLU A 292 13.51 -5.05 12.84
CA GLU A 292 14.72 -4.28 13.18
C GLU A 292 14.41 -2.81 13.54
N GLY A 293 13.16 -2.35 13.39
CA GLY A 293 12.78 -0.94 13.58
C GLY A 293 13.27 -0.03 12.46
N ALA A 294 13.57 -0.58 11.27
CA ALA A 294 14.05 0.22 10.14
C ALA A 294 12.94 1.01 9.44
N PHE A 295 11.67 0.64 9.68
CA PHE A 295 10.49 1.22 9.06
C PHE A 295 9.52 1.73 10.13
N HIS A 296 8.93 2.90 9.90
CA HIS A 296 8.02 3.59 10.83
C HIS A 296 6.67 3.85 10.16
N PRO A 297 5.93 2.78 9.79
CA PRO A 297 4.65 2.92 9.15
C PRO A 297 3.67 3.68 10.06
N THR A 298 3.00 4.69 9.53
CA THR A 298 2.14 5.57 10.32
C THR A 298 0.66 5.23 10.11
N ILE A 299 -0.11 5.11 11.19
CA ILE A 299 -1.58 5.11 11.16
C ILE A 299 -2.08 6.55 11.29
N ALA A 300 -2.88 7.00 10.34
CA ALA A 300 -3.55 8.28 10.41
C ALA A 300 -4.74 8.24 11.37
N ARG A 301 -5.56 7.19 11.26
CA ARG A 301 -6.77 7.01 12.05
C ARG A 301 -7.24 5.56 12.00
N THR A 302 -7.75 5.09 13.13
CA THR A 302 -8.48 3.83 13.25
C THR A 302 -9.97 4.11 13.40
N PHE A 303 -10.80 3.41 12.64
CA PHE A 303 -12.26 3.48 12.69
C PHE A 303 -12.80 2.11 13.14
N PRO A 304 -13.93 2.04 13.88
CA PRO A 304 -14.56 0.75 14.12
C PRO A 304 -15.11 0.18 12.79
N LEU A 305 -15.16 -1.15 12.66
CA LEU A 305 -15.62 -1.83 11.43
C LEU A 305 -16.93 -1.26 10.86
N LYS A 306 -17.91 -0.96 11.72
CA LYS A 306 -19.22 -0.40 11.34
C LYS A 306 -19.14 0.95 10.60
N ASP A 307 -18.03 1.67 10.73
CA ASP A 307 -17.80 2.98 10.12
C ASP A 307 -16.94 2.85 8.83
N ALA A 308 -16.88 1.67 8.20
CA ALA A 308 -16.07 1.43 7.00
C ALA A 308 -16.37 2.41 5.84
N ALA A 309 -17.63 2.83 5.70
CA ALA A 309 -18.03 3.86 4.74
C ALA A 309 -17.29 5.19 4.97
N GLU A 310 -17.28 5.65 6.22
CA GLU A 310 -16.61 6.88 6.64
C GLU A 310 -15.08 6.74 6.58
N ALA A 311 -14.54 5.59 6.96
CA ALA A 311 -13.11 5.31 6.84
C ALA A 311 -12.63 5.39 5.37
N THR A 312 -13.41 4.82 4.45
CA THR A 312 -13.14 4.89 3.01
C THR A 312 -13.23 6.32 2.51
N ARG A 313 -14.28 7.05 2.88
CA ARG A 313 -14.46 8.46 2.52
C ARG A 313 -13.29 9.32 3.02
N TYR A 314 -12.91 9.18 4.29
CA TYR A 314 -11.77 9.87 4.90
C TYR A 314 -10.46 9.61 4.15
N LEU A 315 -10.21 8.35 3.75
CA LEU A 315 -9.03 8.02 2.95
C LEU A 315 -9.02 8.76 1.60
N ILE A 316 -10.12 8.69 0.85
CA ILE A 316 -10.19 9.14 -0.54
C ILE A 316 -10.28 10.68 -0.65
N GLU A 317 -11.09 11.30 0.21
CA GLU A 317 -11.37 12.74 0.18
C GLU A 317 -10.31 13.54 0.93
N ASP A 318 -10.00 13.16 2.17
CA ASP A 318 -9.10 13.95 3.04
C ASP A 318 -7.61 13.62 2.79
N ARG A 319 -7.35 12.44 2.22
CA ARG A 319 -6.02 11.94 1.82
C ARG A 319 -5.01 12.04 2.96
N PRO A 320 -5.29 11.47 4.13
CA PRO A 320 -4.58 11.77 5.36
C PRO A 320 -3.09 11.39 5.30
N TYR A 321 -2.34 11.89 6.29
CA TYR A 321 -0.96 11.46 6.49
C TYR A 321 -0.94 10.14 7.29
N GLY A 322 -0.75 9.01 6.60
CA GLY A 322 -0.73 7.67 7.19
C GLY A 322 -1.86 6.77 6.68
N ARG A 323 -1.87 5.51 7.15
CA ARG A 323 -2.87 4.50 6.81
C ARG A 323 -4.19 4.73 7.54
N VAL A 324 -5.28 4.34 6.89
CA VAL A 324 -6.59 4.24 7.52
C VAL A 324 -6.83 2.76 7.82
N VAL A 325 -7.23 2.47 9.06
CA VAL A 325 -7.37 1.10 9.57
C VAL A 325 -8.77 0.92 10.15
N LEU A 326 -9.33 -0.26 9.97
CA LEU A 326 -10.55 -0.70 10.65
C LEU A 326 -10.18 -1.56 11.86
N ASP A 327 -10.68 -1.19 13.03
CA ASP A 327 -10.73 -2.05 14.21
C ASP A 327 -11.90 -3.03 14.04
N VAL A 328 -11.55 -4.32 13.94
CA VAL A 328 -12.50 -5.40 13.74
C VAL A 328 -12.74 -6.04 15.11
N PRO A 329 -13.89 -5.75 15.75
CA PRO A 329 -14.15 -6.25 17.08
C PRO A 329 -14.19 -7.79 17.09
N GLY A 330 -13.65 -8.39 18.14
CA GLY A 330 -14.01 -9.77 18.48
C GLY A 330 -15.44 -9.80 19.02
N ALA A 331 -16.21 -10.82 18.64
CA ALA A 331 -17.50 -11.12 19.28
C ALA A 331 -17.33 -11.40 20.79
#